data_AF-A0A5K0Y504-F1
#
_entry.id   AF-A0A5K0Y504-F1
#
_cell.length_a   1.000
_cell.length_b   1.000
_cell.length_c   1.000
_cell.angle_alpha   90.00
_cell.angle_beta   90.00
_cell.angle_gamma   90.00
#
_symmetry.space_group_name_H-M   'P 1'
#
loop_
_entity.id
_entity.type
_entity.pdbx_description
1 polymer ?
#
loop_
_entity_poly.entity_id
_entity_poly.type
_entity_poly.pdbx_seq_one_letter_code
_entity_poly.pdbx_strand_id
1 'polypeptide(L)'
;MFATGNIPYTGLQTIYGLVQCTKDTSFADCKQCLDTTRSRIPSTCATAHGCEIATGSCRVRFDTELFYGASVTALSPNSSPSPSPVPSSPPPSS
;
A
#
# COMPACT_ATOMS: atom_id res chain seq x y z
N MET A 1 -2.46 -12.24 5.29
CA MET A 1 -1.69 -13.10 4.35
C MET A 1 -1.04 -12.22 3.28
N PHE A 2 0.09 -12.61 2.70
CA PHE A 2 0.74 -11.82 1.63
C PHE A 2 1.42 -12.71 0.59
N ALA A 3 1.64 -12.17 -0.60
CA ALA A 3 2.44 -12.77 -1.66
C ALA A 3 3.18 -11.69 -2.44
N THR A 4 4.33 -12.05 -2.99
CA THR A 4 5.13 -11.20 -3.86
C THR A 4 5.39 -11.90 -5.19
N GLY A 5 5.66 -11.11 -6.22
CA GLY A 5 5.98 -11.60 -7.55
C GLY A 5 6.73 -10.56 -8.36
N ASN A 6 7.28 -10.96 -9.50
CA ASN A 6 7.89 -10.05 -10.44
C ASN A 6 7.70 -10.55 -11.88
N ILE A 7 7.62 -9.61 -12.82
CA ILE A 7 7.48 -9.88 -14.25
C ILE A 7 8.37 -8.94 -15.07
N PRO A 8 8.99 -9.41 -16.18
CA PRO A 8 9.64 -8.53 -17.13
C PRO A 8 8.59 -7.71 -17.89
N TYR A 9 8.79 -6.40 -18.04
CA TYR A 9 7.84 -5.50 -18.72
C TYR A 9 8.34 -4.98 -20.06
N THR A 10 9.59 -4.47 -20.13
CA THR A 10 10.16 -3.89 -21.36
C THR A 10 11.55 -4.42 -21.70
N GLY A 11 11.91 -5.60 -21.19
CA GLY A 11 13.23 -6.22 -21.38
C GLY A 11 14.38 -5.54 -20.61
N LEU A 12 14.23 -4.24 -20.30
CA LEU A 12 15.16 -3.46 -19.47
C LEU A 12 14.63 -3.24 -18.05
N GLN A 13 13.33 -3.49 -17.83
CA GLN A 13 12.67 -3.17 -16.58
C GLN A 13 11.80 -4.33 -16.10
N THR A 14 11.91 -4.60 -14.80
CA THR A 14 11.13 -5.61 -14.08
C THR A 14 10.09 -4.89 -13.24
N ILE A 15 8.85 -5.34 -13.30
CA ILE A 15 7.81 -4.91 -12.37
C ILE A 15 7.82 -5.87 -11.18
N TYR A 16 7.98 -5.34 -9.99
CA TYR A 16 7.88 -6.03 -8.72
C TYR A 16 6.48 -5.79 -8.16
N GLY A 17 5.79 -6.84 -7.72
CA GLY A 17 4.44 -6.76 -7.15
C GLY A 17 4.34 -7.39 -5.76
N LEU A 18 3.50 -6.82 -4.92
CA LEU A 18 3.11 -7.34 -3.62
C LEU A 18 1.60 -7.22 -3.45
N VAL A 19 1.00 -8.28 -2.93
CA VAL A 19 -0.38 -8.28 -2.46
C VAL A 19 -0.42 -8.67 -0.99
N GLN A 20 -1.26 -8.00 -0.22
CA GLN A 20 -1.43 -8.28 1.21
C GLN A 20 -2.89 -8.14 1.59
N CYS A 21 -3.41 -9.10 2.36
CA CYS A 21 -4.73 -9.02 2.99
C CYS A 21 -4.57 -8.85 4.49
N THR A 22 -5.51 -8.12 5.09
CA THR A 22 -5.57 -7.89 6.54
C THR A 22 -5.79 -9.19 7.29
N LYS A 23 -5.40 -9.22 8.57
CA LYS A 23 -5.40 -10.44 9.39
C LYS A 23 -6.82 -10.98 9.61
N ASP A 24 -7.81 -10.09 9.67
CA ASP A 24 -9.19 -10.38 10.06
C ASP A 24 -10.11 -10.73 8.88
N THR A 25 -9.57 -10.84 7.66
CA THR A 25 -10.33 -11.08 6.44
C THR A 25 -10.30 -12.55 6.04
N SER A 26 -11.45 -13.11 5.60
CA SER A 26 -11.52 -14.47 5.07
C SER A 26 -10.74 -14.61 3.74
N PHE A 27 -10.42 -15.83 3.32
CA PHE A 27 -9.77 -16.05 2.02
C PHE A 27 -10.64 -15.55 0.86
N ALA A 28 -11.96 -15.76 0.94
CA ALA A 28 -12.91 -15.34 -0.09
C ALA A 28 -12.97 -13.81 -0.20
N ASP A 29 -13.09 -13.12 0.93
CA ASP A 29 -13.11 -11.66 0.97
C ASP A 29 -11.78 -11.04 0.51
N CYS A 30 -10.66 -11.67 0.88
CA CYS A 30 -9.33 -11.29 0.42
C CYS A 30 -9.25 -11.39 -1.12
N LYS A 31 -9.69 -12.51 -1.69
CA LYS A 31 -9.71 -12.69 -3.15
C LYS A 31 -10.61 -11.68 -3.85
N GLN A 32 -11.83 -11.48 -3.35
CA GLN A 32 -12.80 -10.51 -3.89
C GLN A 32 -12.21 -9.09 -3.88
N CYS A 33 -11.54 -8.73 -2.79
CA CYS A 33 -10.87 -7.44 -2.65
C CYS A 33 -9.73 -7.28 -3.66
N LEU A 34 -8.89 -8.31 -3.82
CA LEU A 34 -7.78 -8.28 -4.77
C LEU A 34 -8.27 -8.17 -6.21
N ASP A 35 -9.32 -8.90 -6.59
CA ASP A 35 -9.95 -8.79 -7.93
C ASP A 35 -10.54 -7.38 -8.17
N THR A 36 -11.23 -6.83 -7.17
CA THR A 36 -11.76 -5.45 -7.25
C THR A 36 -10.66 -4.42 -7.34
N THR A 37 -9.57 -4.62 -6.62
CA THR A 37 -8.41 -3.72 -6.67
C THR A 37 -7.72 -3.80 -8.02
N ARG A 38 -7.55 -5.02 -8.55
CA ARG A 38 -6.96 -5.29 -9.86
C ARG A 38 -7.73 -4.59 -10.99
N SER A 39 -9.06 -4.61 -10.96
CA SER A 39 -9.87 -3.96 -12.00
C SER A 39 -9.76 -2.43 -12.00
N ARG A 40 -9.36 -1.83 -10.87
CA ARG A 40 -9.14 -0.38 -10.73
C ARG A 40 -7.76 0.08 -11.19
N ILE A 41 -6.77 -0.81 -11.20
CA ILE A 41 -5.39 -0.51 -11.63
C ILE A 41 -5.32 0.30 -12.93
N PRO A 42 -5.97 -0.08 -14.04
CA PRO A 42 -5.84 0.67 -15.30
C PRO A 42 -6.32 2.11 -15.19
N SER A 43 -7.31 2.41 -14.35
CA SER A 43 -7.83 3.75 -14.15
C SER A 43 -7.03 4.56 -13.12
N THR A 44 -6.53 3.90 -12.06
CA THR A 44 -5.83 4.55 -10.95
C THR A 44 -4.34 4.74 -11.22
N CYS A 45 -3.74 3.88 -12.06
CA CYS A 45 -2.30 3.75 -12.20
C CYS A 45 -1.80 3.90 -13.66
N ALA A 46 -2.64 4.45 -14.56
CA ALA A 46 -2.46 4.39 -16.02
C ALA A 46 -1.05 4.78 -16.54
N THR A 47 -0.40 5.74 -15.90
CA THR A 47 0.90 6.29 -16.32
C THR A 47 1.99 6.19 -15.25
N ALA A 48 1.72 5.48 -14.16
CA ALA A 48 2.62 5.45 -13.02
C ALA A 48 3.64 4.31 -13.14
N HIS A 49 4.93 4.61 -12.91
CA HIS A 49 6.00 3.61 -12.82
C HIS A 49 5.83 2.67 -11.62
N GLY A 50 5.14 3.13 -10.59
CA GLY A 50 4.70 2.35 -9.45
C GLY A 50 3.36 2.85 -8.94
N CYS A 51 2.57 1.96 -8.39
CA CYS A 51 1.24 2.28 -7.89
C CYS A 51 0.90 1.42 -6.68
N GLU A 52 0.13 2.01 -5.77
CA GLU A 52 -0.38 1.34 -4.60
C GLU A 52 -1.86 1.64 -4.44
N ILE A 53 -2.66 0.59 -4.29
CA ILE A 53 -4.07 0.69 -3.96
C ILE A 53 -4.31 -0.13 -2.69
N ALA A 54 -4.70 0.57 -1.62
CA ALA A 54 -5.02 -0.02 -0.34
C ALA A 54 -6.50 0.18 -0.03
N THR A 55 -7.12 -0.86 0.51
CA THR A 55 -8.50 -0.87 1.01
C THR A 55 -8.51 -1.41 2.44
N GLY A 56 -9.67 -1.46 3.09
CA GLY A 56 -9.79 -2.03 4.43
C GLY A 56 -9.46 -3.53 4.53
N SER A 57 -9.51 -4.27 3.41
CA SER A 57 -9.35 -5.73 3.41
C SER A 57 -8.09 -6.21 2.69
N CYS A 58 -7.59 -5.45 1.71
CA CYS A 58 -6.40 -5.81 0.95
C CYS A 58 -5.65 -4.60 0.38
N ARG A 59 -4.38 -4.83 0.05
CA ARG A 59 -3.45 -3.89 -0.57
C ARG A 59 -2.77 -4.56 -1.75
N VAL A 60 -2.67 -3.82 -2.84
CA VAL A 60 -1.88 -4.18 -4.02
C VAL A 60 -0.87 -3.06 -4.26
N ARG A 61 0.41 -3.42 -4.37
CA ARG A 61 1.48 -2.50 -4.76
C ARG A 61 2.29 -3.12 -5.87
N PHE A 62 2.61 -2.32 -6.88
CA PHE A 62 3.63 -2.68 -7.86
C PHE A 62 4.53 -1.50 -8.13
N ASP A 63 5.77 -1.78 -8.50
CA ASP A 63 6.78 -0.77 -8.79
C ASP A 63 7.85 -1.35 -9.72
N THR A 64 8.56 -0.50 -10.44
CA THR A 64 9.74 -0.89 -11.22
C THR A 64 11.00 -1.03 -10.37
N GLU A 65 10.99 -0.53 -9.13
CA GLU A 65 12.04 -0.74 -8.13
C GLU A 65 11.66 -1.84 -7.11
N LEU A 66 12.62 -2.66 -6.69
CA LEU A 66 12.37 -3.72 -5.71
C LEU A 66 12.11 -3.10 -4.33
N PHE A 67 10.87 -3.20 -3.84
CA PHE A 67 10.43 -2.61 -2.57
C PHE A 67 10.10 -3.62 -1.46
N TYR A 68 10.10 -4.92 -1.77
CA TYR A 68 9.86 -5.99 -0.79
C TYR A 68 11.15 -6.78 -0.54
N GLY A 69 11.34 -7.27 0.68
CA GLY A 69 12.50 -8.08 1.03
C GLY A 69 13.83 -7.32 1.16
N ALA A 70 13.90 -6.04 0.78
CA ALA A 70 14.96 -5.16 1.22
C ALA A 70 14.82 -5.00 2.74
N SER A 71 15.79 -5.54 3.50
CA SER A 71 15.98 -5.12 4.87
C SER A 71 16.14 -3.61 4.84
N VAL A 72 15.16 -2.90 5.38
CA VAL A 72 15.26 -1.46 5.57
C VAL A 72 16.44 -1.27 6.53
N THR A 73 17.65 -1.09 6.02
CA THR A 73 18.62 -0.27 6.73
C THR A 73 17.95 1.08 6.71
N ALA A 74 17.22 1.38 7.77
CA ALA A 74 16.53 2.63 7.96
C ALA A 74 17.57 3.74 7.87
N LEU A 75 17.80 4.25 6.66
CA LEU A 75 18.07 5.66 6.48
C LEU A 75 16.75 6.34 6.80
N SER A 76 16.47 6.45 8.09
CA SER A 76 15.38 7.22 8.64
C SER A 76 15.38 8.59 7.96
N PRO A 77 14.37 8.96 7.16
CA PRO A 77 14.06 10.38 7.07
C PRO A 77 13.57 10.74 8.48
N ASN A 78 14.45 11.42 9.21
CA ASN A 78 14.12 12.11 10.44
C ASN A 78 12.93 13.06 10.21
N SER A 79 11.71 12.55 10.38
CA SER A 79 10.47 13.32 10.32
C SER A 79 9.41 12.61 11.17
N SER A 80 9.75 12.35 12.42
CA SER A 80 8.74 12.35 13.48
C SER A 80 8.69 13.77 14.03
N PRO A 81 7.64 14.58 13.75
CA PRO A 81 7.26 15.61 14.68
C PRO A 81 6.37 14.95 15.74
N SER A 82 6.98 14.55 16.84
CA SER A 82 6.24 14.30 18.09
C SER A 82 6.98 15.03 19.20
N PRO A 83 6.32 15.57 20.23
CA PRO A 83 4.90 15.86 20.45
C PRO A 83 4.71 17.36 20.77
N SER A 84 3.46 17.85 20.87
CA SER A 84 3.09 18.79 21.95
C SER A 84 1.58 19.05 22.05
N PRO A 85 1.09 19.38 23.25
CA PRO A 85 -0.30 19.22 23.66
C PRO A 85 -1.13 20.48 23.43
N VAL A 86 -2.43 20.32 23.20
CA VAL A 86 -3.39 21.40 23.47
C VAL A 86 -4.55 20.86 24.32
N PRO A 87 -4.63 21.24 25.60
CA PRO A 87 -5.84 21.10 26.38
C PRO A 87 -6.81 22.28 26.15
N SER A 88 -8.09 21.94 26.21
CA SER A 88 -9.24 22.75 26.67
C SER A 88 -10.04 23.61 25.67
N SER A 89 -11.28 23.13 25.48
CA SER A 89 -12.56 23.86 25.41
C SER A 89 -13.01 24.36 24.02
N PRO A 90 -14.34 24.47 23.74
CA PRO A 90 -15.51 24.47 24.65
C PRO A 90 -16.67 23.53 24.23
N PRO A 91 -17.74 23.44 25.04
CA PRO A 91 -19.09 23.38 24.47
C PRO A 91 -19.93 24.63 24.82
N PRO A 92 -20.89 25.04 23.95
CA PRO A 92 -21.72 26.23 24.17
C PRO A 92 -23.02 25.96 24.94
N SER A 93 -23.65 27.07 25.36
CA SER A 93 -25.07 27.25 25.76
C SER A 93 -25.51 26.83 27.17
N SER A 94 -25.67 27.80 28.09
CA SER A 94 -26.91 28.56 28.34
C SER A 94 -26.65 29.69 29.34
#